data_AF-A0A9X3AL76-F1
#
_entry.id   AF-A0A9X3AL76-F1
#
_cell.length_a   1.000
_cell.length_b   1.000
_cell.length_c   1.000
_cell.angle_alpha   90.00
_cell.angle_beta   90.00
_cell.angle_gamma   90.00
#
_symmetry.space_group_name_H-M   'P 1'
#
loop_
_entity.id
_entity.type
_entity.pdbx_description
1 polymer ?
#
loop_
_entity_poly.entity_id
_entity_poly.type
_entity_poly.pdbx_seq_one_letter_code
_entity_poly.pdbx_strand_id
1 'polypeptide(L)'
;MKHLTETTDNPPAEHRGRPLRSFKDDPLRGAAAVGSRSPAFGMTMLRQAHAALAQVPGTSADQRWAQFDALFDFLESVAPRDEREGMLAVQMFATHNAVMDCYRRAATPGQTCDMLDLHYKYAVKLGTLSLQQHAALDRHRGGGQQKITVEHVTVEAGGQAIVGDVSLAKGNGGPGGDGQRGDAGAGASERSPAQQVRVRQRTRNRR
;
A
#
# COMPACT_ATOMS: atom_id res chain seq x y z
N MET A 1 36.58 58.51 -18.95
CA MET A 1 37.57 57.76 -18.15
C MET A 1 37.17 57.83 -16.68
N LYS A 2 37.28 56.70 -15.99
CA LYS A 2 36.97 56.39 -14.57
C LYS A 2 35.62 55.70 -14.31
N HIS A 3 35.71 54.38 -14.48
CA HIS A 3 35.01 53.32 -13.75
C HIS A 3 35.09 53.49 -12.22
N LEU A 4 34.06 52.99 -11.51
CA LEU A 4 34.13 52.04 -10.37
C LEU A 4 32.68 51.59 -10.03
N THR A 5 32.30 50.34 -10.35
CA THR A 5 32.19 49.15 -9.46
C THR A 5 31.01 49.23 -8.47
N GLU A 6 29.96 48.45 -8.72
CA GLU A 6 29.69 47.13 -8.08
C GLU A 6 28.63 47.28 -6.98
N THR A 7 27.43 46.81 -7.27
CA THR A 7 26.55 46.25 -6.25
C THR A 7 26.08 44.93 -6.83
N THR A 8 26.80 43.89 -6.43
CA THR A 8 26.49 42.49 -6.69
C THR A 8 25.20 42.15 -5.95
N ASP A 9 24.09 42.17 -6.68
CA ASP A 9 22.84 41.57 -6.24
C ASP A 9 23.03 40.04 -6.32
N ASN A 10 23.31 39.44 -5.18
CA ASN A 10 23.59 38.02 -5.04
C ASN A 10 22.25 37.26 -5.07
N PRO A 11 21.96 36.41 -6.07
CA PRO A 11 20.72 35.65 -6.09
C PRO A 11 20.71 34.62 -4.94
N PRO A 12 19.55 34.38 -4.29
CA PRO A 12 19.48 33.50 -3.14
C PRO A 12 19.74 32.03 -3.53
N ALA A 13 20.68 31.45 -2.78
CA ALA A 13 21.00 30.04 -2.57
C ALA A 13 20.44 29.02 -3.58
N GLU A 14 21.37 28.44 -4.35
CA GLU A 14 21.23 27.14 -5.02
C GLU A 14 20.44 26.14 -4.17
N HIS A 15 19.21 25.83 -4.58
CA HIS A 15 18.65 24.51 -4.32
C HIS A 15 19.50 23.51 -5.10
N ARG A 16 20.65 23.10 -4.54
CA ARG A 16 21.34 21.86 -4.91
C ARG A 16 20.47 20.68 -4.48
N GLY A 17 19.32 20.53 -5.13
CA GLY A 17 18.78 19.22 -5.41
C GLY A 17 19.88 18.50 -6.17
N ARG A 18 20.21 17.27 -5.76
CA ARG A 18 21.08 16.40 -6.57
C ARG A 18 20.56 16.45 -8.00
N PRO A 19 21.40 16.60 -9.03
CA PRO A 19 20.92 16.43 -10.39
C PRO A 19 20.40 14.99 -10.48
N LEU A 20 19.07 14.83 -10.45
CA LEU A 20 18.42 13.64 -10.93
C LEU A 20 18.98 13.49 -12.35
N ARG A 21 19.87 12.52 -12.57
CA ARG A 21 20.41 12.23 -13.91
C ARG A 21 19.20 12.19 -14.84
N SER A 22 19.15 13.06 -15.83
CA SER A 22 17.95 13.19 -16.64
C SER A 22 17.61 11.81 -17.18
N PHE A 23 16.32 11.45 -17.27
CA PHE A 23 15.91 10.21 -17.94
C PHE A 23 16.54 10.07 -19.34
N LYS A 24 16.87 11.21 -19.95
CA LYS A 24 17.59 11.31 -21.23
C LYS A 24 18.99 10.66 -21.20
N ASP A 25 19.61 10.58 -20.04
CA ASP A 25 21.00 10.17 -19.84
C ASP A 25 21.15 8.67 -19.53
N ASP A 26 20.06 7.97 -19.16
CA ASP A 26 20.09 6.53 -18.84
C ASP A 26 18.72 5.84 -19.10
N PRO A 27 18.52 5.24 -20.29
CA PRO A 27 17.30 4.49 -20.61
C PRO A 27 17.08 3.26 -19.71
N LEU A 28 18.13 2.68 -19.12
CA LEU A 28 18.03 1.53 -18.22
C LEU A 28 17.49 1.94 -16.85
N ARG A 29 17.66 3.20 -16.46
CA ARG A 29 17.06 3.75 -15.23
C ARG A 29 15.55 3.55 -15.20
N GLY A 30 14.87 3.69 -16.34
CA GLY A 30 13.44 3.45 -16.47
C GLY A 30 13.03 1.99 -16.29
N ALA A 31 13.83 1.04 -16.79
CA ALA A 31 13.59 -0.38 -16.58
C ALA A 31 13.80 -0.77 -15.11
N ALA A 32 14.92 -0.34 -14.53
CA ALA A 32 15.27 -0.62 -13.14
C ALA A 32 14.25 -0.02 -12.14
N ALA A 33 13.74 1.18 -12.41
CA ALA A 33 12.74 1.84 -11.56
C ALA A 33 11.44 1.02 -11.41
N VAL A 34 11.08 0.20 -12.41
CA VAL A 34 9.90 -0.67 -12.36
C VAL A 34 10.23 -2.13 -12.09
N GLY A 35 11.44 -2.43 -11.58
CA GLY A 35 11.85 -3.79 -11.26
C GLY A 35 12.08 -4.69 -12.48
N SER A 36 12.31 -4.11 -13.66
CA SER A 36 12.53 -4.84 -14.92
C SER A 36 13.97 -4.69 -15.42
N ARG A 37 14.40 -5.66 -16.22
CA ARG A 37 15.61 -5.54 -17.06
C ARG A 37 15.28 -5.17 -18.51
N SER A 38 13.99 -5.09 -18.86
CA SER A 38 13.52 -4.76 -20.21
C SER A 38 13.33 -3.25 -20.37
N PRO A 39 14.13 -2.57 -21.22
CA PRO A 39 13.96 -1.14 -21.49
C PRO A 39 12.58 -0.82 -22.06
N ALA A 40 12.04 -1.70 -22.92
CA ALA A 40 10.74 -1.51 -23.54
C ALA A 40 9.60 -1.56 -22.52
N PHE A 41 9.69 -2.49 -21.55
CA PHE A 41 8.73 -2.59 -20.47
C PHE A 41 8.77 -1.34 -19.58
N GLY A 42 9.96 -0.96 -19.10
CA GLY A 42 10.15 0.24 -18.27
C GLY A 42 9.61 1.51 -18.92
N MET A 43 9.96 1.73 -20.20
CA MET A 43 9.45 2.86 -20.95
C MET A 43 7.92 2.84 -21.10
N THR A 44 7.33 1.66 -21.33
CA THR A 44 5.88 1.52 -21.46
C THR A 44 5.17 1.88 -20.15
N MET A 45 5.68 1.38 -19.03
CA MET A 45 5.17 1.68 -17.70
C MET A 45 5.24 3.17 -17.36
N LEU A 46 6.39 3.82 -17.60
CA LEU A 46 6.54 5.26 -17.35
C LEU A 46 5.60 6.11 -18.22
N ARG A 47 5.43 5.75 -19.49
CA ARG A 47 4.48 6.44 -20.39
C ARG A 47 3.05 6.25 -19.93
N GLN A 48 2.66 5.05 -19.50
CA GLN A 48 1.31 4.77 -18.99
C GLN A 48 1.04 5.56 -17.70
N ALA A 49 2.01 5.59 -16.78
CA ALA A 49 1.92 6.37 -15.54
C ALA A 49 1.72 7.87 -15.83
N HIS A 50 2.53 8.45 -16.72
CA HIS A 50 2.40 9.85 -17.12
C HIS A 50 1.07 10.12 -17.85
N ALA A 51 0.65 9.22 -18.74
CA ALA A 51 -0.62 9.36 -19.45
C ALA A 51 -1.85 9.28 -18.54
N ALA A 52 -1.73 8.65 -17.36
CA ALA A 52 -2.79 8.58 -16.36
C ALA A 52 -2.90 9.87 -15.51
N LEU A 53 -1.95 10.79 -15.60
CA LEU A 53 -2.03 12.08 -14.91
C LEU A 53 -3.13 12.95 -15.52
N ALA A 54 -3.83 13.67 -14.65
CA ALA A 54 -4.83 14.64 -15.07
C ALA A 54 -4.18 15.71 -15.95
N GLN A 55 -4.69 15.86 -17.17
CA GLN A 55 -4.20 16.87 -18.10
C GLN A 55 -4.79 18.23 -17.72
N VAL A 56 -3.96 19.14 -17.23
CA VAL A 56 -4.36 20.52 -16.98
C VAL A 56 -4.00 21.35 -18.21
N PRO A 57 -4.96 22.04 -18.85
CA PRO A 57 -4.64 22.93 -19.97
C PRO A 57 -3.59 23.96 -19.57
N GLY A 58 -2.57 24.14 -20.41
CA GLY A 58 -1.48 25.09 -20.15
C GLY A 58 -0.33 24.56 -19.28
N THR A 59 -0.29 23.27 -18.94
CA THR A 59 0.88 22.70 -18.25
C THR A 59 2.18 22.93 -19.06
N SER A 60 3.17 23.56 -18.43
CA SER A 60 4.44 23.87 -19.07
C SER A 60 5.30 22.62 -19.34
N ALA A 61 6.37 22.76 -20.12
CA ALA A 61 7.34 21.67 -20.28
C ALA A 61 8.00 21.30 -18.95
N ASP A 62 8.37 22.29 -18.14
CA ASP A 62 9.03 22.08 -16.83
C ASP A 62 8.10 21.36 -15.84
N GLN A 63 6.81 21.70 -15.84
CA GLN A 63 5.83 21.01 -15.01
C GLN A 63 5.64 19.54 -15.43
N ARG A 64 5.65 19.25 -16.74
CA ARG A 64 5.62 17.86 -17.24
C ARG A 64 6.86 17.08 -16.84
N TRP A 65 8.03 17.71 -16.84
CA TRP A 65 9.26 17.09 -16.36
C TRP A 65 9.23 16.83 -14.86
N ALA A 66 8.77 17.79 -14.06
CA ALA A 66 8.60 17.61 -12.62
C ALA A 66 7.64 16.46 -12.28
N GLN A 67 6.61 16.23 -13.11
CA GLN A 67 5.71 15.07 -12.96
C GLN A 67 6.42 13.73 -13.21
N PHE A 68 7.33 13.67 -14.19
CA PHE A 68 8.17 12.49 -14.39
C PHE A 68 9.14 12.26 -13.23
N ASP A 69 9.77 13.32 -12.72
CA ASP A 69 10.67 13.23 -11.57
C ASP A 69 9.93 12.70 -10.34
N ALA A 70 8.72 13.21 -10.05
CA ALA A 70 7.89 12.71 -8.96
C ALA A 70 7.51 11.22 -9.12
N LEU A 71 7.26 10.77 -10.36
CA LEU A 71 7.03 9.35 -10.63
C LEU A 71 8.29 8.52 -10.35
N PHE A 72 9.46 8.99 -10.75
CA PHE A 72 10.72 8.31 -10.47
C PHE A 72 11.00 8.23 -8.97
N ASP A 73 10.87 9.34 -8.25
CA ASP A 73 11.08 9.38 -6.80
C ASP A 73 10.11 8.42 -6.08
N PHE A 74 8.86 8.35 -6.54
CA PHE A 74 7.89 7.38 -6.03
C PHE A 74 8.32 5.94 -6.31
N LEU A 75 8.71 5.61 -7.54
CA LEU A 75 9.15 4.25 -7.91
C LEU A 75 10.43 3.85 -7.16
N GLU A 76 11.39 4.77 -7.00
CA GLU A 76 12.60 4.56 -6.20
C GLU A 76 12.25 4.32 -4.72
N SER A 77 11.26 5.03 -4.18
CA SER A 77 10.78 4.82 -2.81
C SER A 77 10.09 3.47 -2.61
N VAL A 78 9.26 3.04 -3.56
CA VAL A 78 8.60 1.73 -3.52
C VAL A 78 9.62 0.60 -3.68
N ALA A 79 10.67 0.84 -4.48
CA ALA A 79 11.71 -0.12 -4.87
C ALA A 79 11.14 -1.47 -5.36
N PRO A 80 10.43 -1.50 -6.51
CA PRO A 80 9.92 -2.74 -7.08
C PRO A 80 11.00 -3.81 -7.27
N ARG A 81 10.74 -5.03 -6.80
CA ARG A 81 11.67 -6.17 -6.89
C ARG A 81 11.56 -6.94 -8.19
N ASP A 82 10.42 -6.81 -8.85
CA ASP A 82 10.09 -7.46 -10.12
C ASP A 82 9.04 -6.62 -10.88
N GLU A 83 8.74 -7.06 -12.10
CA GLU A 83 7.80 -6.39 -13.01
C GLU A 83 6.38 -6.29 -12.46
N ARG A 84 5.95 -7.22 -11.59
CA ARG A 84 4.60 -7.20 -11.01
C ARG A 84 4.49 -6.13 -9.94
N GLU A 85 5.51 -6.03 -9.09
CA GLU A 85 5.62 -4.89 -8.16
C GLU A 85 5.71 -3.56 -8.94
N GLY A 86 6.41 -3.54 -10.08
CA GLY A 86 6.51 -2.36 -10.95
C GLY A 86 5.15 -1.92 -11.50
N MET A 87 4.37 -2.86 -12.03
CA MET A 87 3.01 -2.60 -12.49
C MET A 87 2.12 -2.08 -11.37
N LEU A 88 2.17 -2.72 -10.21
CA LEU A 88 1.36 -2.32 -9.06
C LEU A 88 1.75 -0.92 -8.57
N ALA A 89 3.04 -0.60 -8.50
CA ALA A 89 3.53 0.73 -8.13
C ALA A 89 3.03 1.80 -9.11
N VAL A 90 3.15 1.56 -10.42
CA VAL A 90 2.61 2.47 -11.45
C VAL A 90 1.10 2.68 -11.27
N GLN A 91 0.36 1.61 -10.98
CA GLN A 91 -1.07 1.71 -10.73
C GLN A 91 -1.39 2.51 -9.45
N MET A 92 -0.60 2.34 -8.38
CA MET A 92 -0.73 3.10 -7.13
C MET A 92 -0.51 4.60 -7.36
N PHE A 93 0.52 4.96 -8.13
CA PHE A 93 0.80 6.35 -8.49
C PHE A 93 -0.36 6.95 -9.30
N ALA A 94 -0.85 6.23 -10.31
CA ALA A 94 -2.00 6.66 -11.11
C ALA A 94 -3.27 6.81 -10.25
N THR A 95 -3.53 5.86 -9.33
CA THR A 95 -4.69 5.87 -8.43
C THR A 95 -4.64 7.08 -7.50
N HIS A 96 -3.47 7.38 -6.91
CA HIS A 96 -3.28 8.56 -6.08
C HIS A 96 -3.57 9.85 -6.85
N ASN A 97 -3.02 9.99 -8.06
CA ASN A 97 -3.25 11.17 -8.89
C ASN A 97 -4.72 11.33 -9.29
N ALA A 98 -5.42 10.23 -9.58
CA ALA A 98 -6.85 10.25 -9.86
C ALA A 98 -7.68 10.70 -8.65
N VAL A 99 -7.30 10.30 -7.43
CA VAL A 99 -7.91 10.81 -6.19
C VAL A 99 -7.69 12.32 -6.07
N MET A 100 -6.47 12.80 -6.29
CA MET A 100 -6.16 14.23 -6.22
C MET A 100 -6.89 15.04 -7.29
N ASP A 101 -7.07 14.49 -8.49
CA ASP A 101 -7.88 15.13 -9.54
C ASP A 101 -9.36 15.22 -9.16
N CYS A 102 -9.91 14.19 -8.50
CA CYS A 102 -11.27 14.25 -7.96
C CYS A 102 -11.42 15.41 -6.96
N TYR A 103 -10.49 15.54 -6.01
CA TYR A 103 -10.51 16.65 -5.05
C TYR A 103 -10.34 18.02 -5.72
N ARG A 104 -9.45 18.13 -6.69
CA ARG A 104 -9.24 19.36 -7.47
C ARG A 104 -10.51 19.78 -8.21
N ARG A 105 -11.23 18.83 -8.83
CA ARG A 105 -12.51 19.10 -9.52
C ARG A 105 -13.61 19.48 -8.54
N ALA A 106 -13.70 18.81 -7.39
CA ALA A 106 -14.62 19.19 -6.33
C ALA A 106 -14.35 20.62 -5.80
N ALA A 107 -13.09 21.04 -5.71
CA ALA A 107 -12.71 22.38 -5.27
C ALA A 107 -12.91 23.47 -6.35
N THR A 108 -13.38 23.13 -7.55
CA THR A 108 -13.62 24.12 -8.62
C THR A 108 -14.81 25.01 -8.24
N PRO A 109 -14.71 26.36 -8.34
CA PRO A 109 -15.84 27.24 -8.08
C PRO A 109 -17.03 27.00 -9.02
N GLY A 110 -18.25 27.15 -8.52
CA GLY A 110 -19.47 27.06 -9.33
C GLY A 110 -19.93 25.63 -9.66
N GLN A 111 -19.40 24.61 -8.98
CA GLN A 111 -19.90 23.24 -9.11
C GLN A 111 -21.31 23.11 -8.52
N THR A 112 -22.11 22.24 -9.12
CA THR A 112 -23.40 21.85 -8.57
C THR A 112 -23.19 20.86 -7.41
N CYS A 113 -24.19 20.71 -6.53
CA CYS A 113 -24.15 19.72 -5.45
C CYS A 113 -23.92 18.30 -5.98
N ASP A 114 -24.55 17.94 -7.10
CA ASP A 114 -24.42 16.62 -7.72
C ASP A 114 -22.99 16.36 -8.21
N MET A 115 -22.33 17.38 -8.77
CA MET A 115 -20.94 17.25 -9.22
C MET A 115 -19.96 17.13 -8.05
N LEU A 116 -20.19 17.89 -6.97
CA LEU A 116 -19.44 17.75 -5.73
C LEU A 116 -19.55 16.33 -5.17
N ASP A 117 -20.77 15.83 -5.02
CA ASP A 117 -21.02 14.48 -4.51
C ASP A 117 -20.36 13.41 -5.40
N LEU A 118 -20.49 13.53 -6.73
CA LEU A 118 -19.86 12.62 -7.67
C LEU A 118 -18.34 12.55 -7.50
N HIS A 119 -17.67 13.70 -7.39
CA HIS A 119 -16.22 13.75 -7.24
C HIS A 119 -15.76 13.19 -5.89
N TYR A 120 -16.44 13.51 -4.79
CA TYR A 120 -16.13 12.93 -3.48
C TYR A 120 -16.36 11.42 -3.46
N LYS A 121 -17.44 10.94 -4.08
CA LYS A 121 -17.74 9.50 -4.20
C LYS A 121 -16.66 8.74 -4.96
N TYR A 122 -16.14 9.29 -6.06
CA TYR A 122 -15.02 8.68 -6.77
C TYR A 122 -13.72 8.74 -5.97
N ALA A 123 -13.45 9.85 -5.29
CA ALA A 123 -12.27 9.98 -4.43
C ALA A 123 -12.25 8.91 -3.32
N VAL A 124 -13.38 8.66 -2.65
CA VAL A 124 -13.48 7.61 -1.61
C VAL A 124 -13.28 6.21 -2.21
N LYS A 125 -13.88 5.92 -3.37
CA LYS A 125 -13.71 4.62 -4.05
C LYS A 125 -12.25 4.36 -4.42
N LEU A 126 -11.60 5.33 -5.06
CA LEU A 126 -10.20 5.23 -5.45
C LEU A 126 -9.26 5.22 -4.23
N GLY A 127 -9.58 5.97 -3.18
CA GLY A 127 -8.85 5.94 -1.91
C GLY A 127 -8.91 4.55 -1.25
N THR A 128 -10.07 3.90 -1.27
CA THR A 128 -10.21 2.52 -0.79
C THR A 128 -9.39 1.54 -1.64
N LEU A 129 -9.39 1.70 -2.96
CA LEU A 129 -8.54 0.92 -3.86
C LEU A 129 -7.04 1.12 -3.56
N SER A 130 -6.62 2.35 -3.27
CA SER A 130 -5.23 2.64 -2.89
C SER A 130 -4.80 1.84 -1.66
N LEU A 131 -5.62 1.82 -0.61
CA LEU A 131 -5.36 0.99 0.59
C LEU A 131 -5.25 -0.50 0.25
N GLN A 132 -6.10 -1.01 -0.65
CA GLN A 132 -6.03 -2.40 -1.12
C GLN A 132 -4.74 -2.70 -1.89
N GLN A 133 -4.28 -1.78 -2.74
CA GLN A 133 -3.02 -1.92 -3.48
C GLN A 133 -1.82 -1.95 -2.52
N HIS A 134 -1.78 -1.08 -1.52
CA HIS A 134 -0.76 -1.11 -0.46
C HIS A 134 -0.76 -2.46 0.28
N ALA A 135 -1.93 -2.93 0.72
CA ALA A 135 -2.05 -4.23 1.39
C ALA A 135 -1.65 -5.41 0.49
N ALA A 136 -1.94 -5.33 -0.81
CA ALA A 136 -1.54 -6.35 -1.79
C ALA A 136 -0.02 -6.39 -1.95
N LEU A 137 0.65 -5.22 -2.03
CA LEU A 137 2.10 -5.12 -2.10
C LEU A 137 2.75 -5.66 -0.81
N ASP A 138 2.24 -5.28 0.36
CA ASP A 138 2.75 -5.77 1.65
C ASP A 138 2.61 -7.30 1.76
N ARG A 139 1.46 -7.84 1.36
CA ARG A 139 1.24 -9.30 1.31
C ARG A 139 2.18 -9.99 0.34
N HIS A 140 2.38 -9.44 -0.86
CA HIS A 140 3.33 -9.95 -1.85
C HIS A 140 4.75 -10.03 -1.27
N ARG A 141 5.14 -9.02 -0.48
CA ARG A 141 6.46 -8.94 0.18
C ARG A 141 6.58 -9.78 1.47
N GLY A 142 5.56 -10.55 1.82
CA GLY A 142 5.55 -11.40 3.02
C GLY A 142 5.09 -10.70 4.31
N GLY A 143 4.66 -9.43 4.24
CA GLY A 143 4.16 -8.63 5.37
C GLY A 143 2.79 -9.06 5.92
N GLY A 144 2.17 -10.08 5.35
CA GLY A 144 0.86 -10.61 5.78
C GLY A 144 0.86 -12.10 6.14
N GLN A 145 2.02 -12.76 6.17
CA GLN A 145 2.08 -14.16 6.56
C GLN A 145 2.17 -14.29 8.08
N GLN A 146 1.09 -14.74 8.68
CA GLN A 146 1.14 -15.20 10.04
C GLN A 146 1.93 -16.50 10.08
N LYS A 147 3.14 -16.45 10.64
CA LYS A 147 3.99 -17.63 10.76
C LYS A 147 3.33 -18.60 11.74
N ILE A 148 2.72 -19.65 11.20
CA ILE A 148 2.18 -20.76 11.97
C ILE A 148 3.37 -21.65 12.36
N THR A 149 3.74 -21.63 13.63
CA THR A 149 4.66 -22.65 14.17
C THR A 149 3.80 -23.79 14.71
N VAL A 150 3.94 -24.97 14.12
CA VAL A 150 3.35 -26.21 14.62
C VAL A 150 4.26 -26.74 15.72
N GLU A 151 3.78 -26.71 16.95
CA GLU A 151 4.38 -27.41 18.08
C GLU A 151 3.51 -28.64 18.36
N HIS A 152 4.11 -29.84 18.38
CA HIS A 152 3.43 -31.04 18.83
C HIS A 152 3.29 -30.96 20.36
N VAL A 153 2.06 -30.85 20.85
CA VAL A 153 1.75 -30.88 22.29
C VAL A 153 1.06 -32.20 22.58
N THR A 154 1.65 -33.02 23.46
CA THR A 154 0.99 -34.19 24.01
C THR A 154 0.00 -33.73 25.05
N VAL A 155 -1.28 -34.09 24.88
CA VAL A 155 -2.30 -33.86 25.90
C VAL A 155 -2.39 -35.13 26.74
N GLU A 156 -1.99 -35.01 28.00
CA GLU A 156 -2.11 -36.09 28.98
C GLU A 156 -3.57 -36.47 29.22
N ALA A 157 -3.81 -37.72 29.63
CA ALA A 157 -5.16 -38.23 29.89
C ALA A 157 -5.90 -37.33 30.90
N GLY A 158 -6.97 -36.67 30.45
CA GLY A 158 -7.78 -35.74 31.25
C GLY A 158 -7.57 -34.24 30.94
N GLY A 159 -6.62 -33.87 30.09
CA GLY A 159 -6.46 -32.49 29.61
C GLY A 159 -7.39 -32.14 28.45
N GLN A 160 -8.01 -30.96 28.48
CA GLN A 160 -8.73 -30.39 27.32
C GLN A 160 -7.93 -29.22 26.72
N ALA A 161 -7.58 -29.32 25.44
CA ALA A 161 -6.94 -28.24 24.70
C ALA A 161 -7.97 -27.52 23.80
N ILE A 162 -8.09 -26.20 23.94
CA ILE A 162 -8.94 -25.37 23.09
C ILE A 162 -8.16 -24.96 21.83
N VAL A 163 -8.72 -25.25 20.65
CA VAL A 163 -8.21 -24.83 19.34
C VAL A 163 -9.20 -23.83 18.73
N GLY A 164 -8.78 -22.58 18.60
CA GLY A 164 -9.60 -21.48 18.07
C GLY A 164 -8.99 -20.11 18.37
N ASP A 165 -9.51 -19.05 17.74
CA ASP A 165 -9.18 -17.67 18.10
C ASP A 165 -9.69 -17.37 19.51
N VAL A 166 -8.76 -17.18 20.46
CA VAL A 166 -9.11 -16.85 21.84
C VAL A 166 -9.08 -15.34 22.00
N SER A 167 -10.15 -14.69 21.55
CA SER A 167 -10.45 -13.31 21.92
C SER A 167 -10.95 -13.30 23.36
N LEU A 168 -10.08 -12.93 24.32
CA LEU A 168 -10.48 -12.73 25.71
C LEU A 168 -11.40 -11.50 25.79
N ALA A 169 -12.71 -11.73 25.66
CA ALA A 169 -13.72 -10.72 25.96
C ALA A 169 -13.57 -10.34 27.44
N LYS A 170 -13.14 -9.11 27.69
CA LYS A 170 -13.02 -8.51 29.01
C LYS A 170 -14.42 -8.50 29.64
N GLY A 171 -14.61 -9.36 30.64
CA GLY A 171 -15.91 -9.66 31.22
C GLY A 171 -16.57 -8.45 31.89
N ASN A 172 -17.89 -8.36 31.71
CA ASN A 172 -18.77 -7.68 32.64
C ASN A 172 -19.92 -8.65 32.95
N GLY A 173 -20.00 -9.08 34.21
CA GLY A 173 -20.91 -10.13 34.67
C GLY A 173 -22.35 -9.66 34.87
N GLY A 174 -23.28 -10.61 34.76
CA GLY A 174 -24.69 -10.47 35.14
C GLY A 174 -25.45 -11.80 34.90
N PRO A 175 -26.20 -12.35 35.88
CA PRO A 175 -26.61 -13.76 35.89
C PRO A 175 -28.07 -14.00 35.50
N GLY A 176 -28.37 -15.25 35.10
CA GLY A 176 -29.71 -15.81 34.88
C GLY A 176 -29.72 -16.59 33.55
N GLY A 177 -29.86 -17.91 33.49
CA GLY A 177 -30.70 -18.80 34.30
C GLY A 177 -31.83 -19.27 33.38
N ASP A 178 -31.83 -20.58 33.09
CA ASP A 178 -32.79 -21.40 32.30
C ASP A 178 -32.10 -21.98 31.05
N GLY A 179 -31.99 -23.28 30.83
CA GLY A 179 -32.79 -24.39 31.34
C GLY A 179 -33.16 -25.28 30.14
N GLN A 180 -32.21 -26.04 29.59
CA GLN A 180 -32.57 -27.10 28.64
C GLN A 180 -31.69 -28.33 28.85
N ARG A 181 -32.38 -29.38 29.30
CA ARG A 181 -31.89 -30.76 29.46
C ARG A 181 -31.63 -31.35 28.08
N GLY A 182 -30.42 -31.87 27.87
CA GLY A 182 -30.04 -32.67 26.72
C GLY A 182 -29.41 -33.96 27.22
N ASP A 183 -30.03 -35.06 26.84
CA ASP A 183 -29.90 -36.44 27.31
C ASP A 183 -28.46 -37.01 27.34
N ALA A 184 -28.20 -37.85 28.34
CA ALA A 184 -26.96 -38.54 28.56
C ALA A 184 -26.95 -39.88 27.81
N GLY A 185 -26.32 -39.91 26.64
CA GLY A 185 -25.96 -41.14 25.94
C GLY A 185 -24.57 -41.61 26.36
N ALA A 186 -24.51 -42.52 27.34
CA ALA A 186 -23.31 -43.26 27.69
C ALA A 186 -22.93 -44.23 26.56
N GLY A 187 -21.70 -44.13 26.07
CA GLY A 187 -21.13 -45.03 25.08
C GLY A 187 -19.61 -45.01 25.19
N ALA A 188 -19.08 -45.78 26.15
CA ALA A 188 -17.65 -46.03 26.25
C ALA A 188 -17.20 -46.86 25.03
N SER A 189 -16.34 -46.28 24.20
CA SER A 189 -15.57 -47.02 23.20
C SER A 189 -14.16 -46.42 23.20
N GLU A 190 -13.21 -47.27 23.61
CA GLU A 190 -11.77 -47.00 23.63
C GLU A 190 -11.33 -46.35 22.32
N ARG A 191 -10.77 -45.13 22.40
CA ARG A 191 -10.15 -44.46 21.25
C ARG A 191 -8.71 -44.13 21.56
N SER A 192 -7.85 -44.71 20.71
CA SER A 192 -6.41 -44.46 20.55
C SER A 192 -6.06 -42.97 20.67
N PRO A 193 -4.92 -42.58 21.29
CA PRO A 193 -4.60 -41.18 21.54
C PRO A 193 -4.53 -40.39 20.25
N ALA A 194 -5.46 -39.44 20.09
CA ALA A 194 -5.54 -38.58 18.93
C ALA A 194 -4.42 -37.53 18.98
N GLN A 195 -3.41 -37.67 18.12
CA GLN A 195 -2.47 -36.58 17.83
C GLN A 195 -3.23 -35.44 17.16
N GLN A 196 -3.13 -34.22 17.71
CA GLN A 196 -3.66 -33.03 17.06
C GLN A 196 -2.61 -31.93 16.92
N VAL A 197 -2.70 -31.23 15.78
CA VAL A 197 -1.82 -30.14 15.34
C VAL A 197 -2.44 -28.82 15.80
N ARG A 198 -1.76 -28.07 16.68
CA ARG A 198 -2.18 -26.70 17.02
C ARG A 198 -1.36 -25.67 16.25
N VAL A 199 -2.09 -24.80 15.56
CA VAL A 199 -1.60 -23.68 14.75
C VAL A 199 -1.45 -22.46 15.67
N ARG A 200 -0.22 -22.06 16.03
CA ARG A 200 0.00 -20.79 16.76
C ARG A 200 0.30 -19.64 15.80
N GLN A 201 -0.43 -18.57 15.99
CA GLN A 201 -0.58 -17.46 15.07
C GLN A 201 0.14 -16.23 15.69
N ARG A 202 1.46 -16.08 15.53
CA ARG A 202 2.22 -14.94 16.12
C ARG A 202 2.36 -13.77 15.15
N THR A 203 1.77 -12.63 15.50
CA THR A 203 2.00 -11.33 14.84
C THR A 203 3.25 -10.69 15.44
N ARG A 204 4.28 -10.44 14.62
CA ARG A 204 5.50 -9.74 15.05
C ARG A 204 5.33 -8.26 14.73
N ASN A 205 4.91 -7.45 15.70
CA ASN A 205 5.03 -5.98 15.58
C ASN A 205 6.52 -5.63 15.57
N ARG A 206 6.98 -4.99 14.49
CA ARG A 206 8.31 -4.36 14.46
C ARG A 206 8.27 -3.08 15.31
N ARG A 207 9.27 -2.96 16.19
CA ARG A 207 9.70 -1.68 16.78
C ARG A 207 10.34 -0.81 15.72
#